data_AF-A0A4D4KUG4-F1
#
_entry.id   AF-A0A4D4KUG4-F1
#
_cell.length_a   1.000
_cell.length_b   1.000
_cell.length_c   1.000
_cell.angle_alpha   90.00
_cell.angle_beta   90.00
_cell.angle_gamma   90.00
#
_symmetry.space_group_name_H-M   'P 1'
#
loop_
_entity.id
_entity.type
_entity.pdbx_description
1 polymer ?
#
loop_
_entity_poly.entity_id
_entity_poly.type
_entity_poly.pdbx_seq_one_letter_code
_entity_poly.pdbx_strand_id
1 'polypeptide(L)'
;MRPGLAGDFDTALAAFDSPSYTNRIGLPVRADRREELTETLTAIGAPLRAWYGVRVFTDLAPDDAEPPGSPEWERLLTAEERAGRTDPYRAVAALLHLCGVRG
;
A
#
# COMPACT_ATOMS: atom_id res chain seq x y z
N MET A 1 1.02 -6.64 -5.29
CA MET A 1 -0.32 -7.26 -5.26
C MET A 1 -1.16 -6.92 -6.48
N ARG A 2 -1.38 -5.64 -6.80
CA ARG A 2 -2.28 -5.18 -7.87
C ARG A 2 -2.22 -5.98 -9.18
N PRO A 3 -1.05 -6.20 -9.83
CA PRO A 3 -1.02 -6.93 -11.11
C PRO A 3 -1.55 -8.37 -10.97
N GLY A 4 -1.12 -9.08 -9.92
CA GLY A 4 -1.58 -10.45 -9.65
C GLY A 4 -3.08 -10.54 -9.33
N LEU A 5 -3.64 -9.55 -8.62
CA LEU A 5 -5.09 -9.49 -8.37
C LEU A 5 -5.90 -9.11 -9.62
N ALA A 6 -5.28 -8.43 -10.59
CA ALA A 6 -5.87 -8.09 -11.88
C ALA A 6 -5.67 -9.18 -12.95
N GLY A 7 -4.96 -10.27 -12.63
CA GLY A 7 -4.65 -11.37 -13.56
C GLY A 7 -3.45 -11.13 -14.48
N ASP A 8 -2.75 -10.01 -14.33
CA ASP A 8 -1.48 -9.74 -15.02
C ASP A 8 -0.32 -10.38 -14.24
N PHE A 9 -0.12 -11.69 -14.49
CA PHE A 9 0.86 -12.48 -13.78
C PHE A 9 2.30 -12.24 -14.25
N ASP A 10 2.52 -11.85 -15.50
CA ASP A 10 3.86 -11.53 -16.01
C ASP A 10 4.42 -10.31 -15.26
N THR A 11 3.62 -9.25 -15.12
CA THR A 11 4.02 -8.08 -14.32
C THR A 11 4.13 -8.43 -12.84
N ALA A 12 3.26 -9.31 -12.31
CA ALA A 12 3.34 -9.74 -10.92
C ALA A 12 4.65 -10.49 -10.61
N LEU A 13 5.08 -11.37 -11.52
CA LEU A 13 6.32 -12.13 -11.40
C LEU A 13 7.54 -11.21 -11.54
N ALA A 14 7.54 -10.29 -12.51
CA ALA A 14 8.63 -9.33 -12.69
C ALA A 14 8.83 -8.42 -11.46
N ALA A 15 7.76 -8.12 -10.72
CA ALA A 15 7.82 -7.27 -9.52
C ALA A 15 8.57 -7.90 -8.34
N PHE A 16 8.82 -9.22 -8.35
CA PHE A 16 9.64 -9.84 -7.30
C PHE A 16 11.13 -9.48 -7.45
N ASP A 17 11.58 -9.27 -8.67
CA ASP A 17 12.98 -9.02 -9.02
C ASP A 17 13.32 -7.51 -9.10
N SER A 18 12.31 -6.64 -9.19
CA SER A 18 12.52 -5.20 -9.32
C SER A 18 11.45 -4.38 -8.57
N PRO A 19 11.85 -3.35 -7.80
CA PRO A 19 10.90 -2.39 -7.24
C PRO A 19 10.42 -1.38 -8.27
N SER A 20 11.02 -1.29 -9.46
CA SER A 20 10.65 -0.30 -10.48
C SER A 20 9.44 -0.77 -11.28
N TYR A 21 8.46 0.13 -11.45
CA TYR A 21 7.28 -0.14 -12.28
C TYR A 21 6.72 1.15 -12.88
N THR A 22 5.90 1.02 -13.92
CA THR A 22 5.15 2.15 -14.49
C THR A 22 3.80 2.25 -13.77
N ASN A 23 3.50 3.39 -13.16
CA ASN A 23 2.22 3.58 -12.48
C ASN A 23 1.07 3.81 -13.48
N ARG A 24 -0.16 3.90 -12.95
CA ARG A 24 -1.38 4.07 -13.75
C ARG A 24 -1.42 5.34 -14.63
N ILE A 25 -0.58 6.34 -14.34
CA ILE A 25 -0.46 7.58 -15.13
C ILE A 25 0.76 7.57 -16.06
N GLY A 26 1.40 6.41 -16.25
CA GLY A 26 2.50 6.23 -17.20
C GLY A 26 3.87 6.67 -16.71
N LEU A 27 4.04 6.96 -15.40
CA LEU A 27 5.32 7.41 -14.85
C LEU A 27 6.13 6.25 -14.25
N PRO A 28 7.45 6.21 -14.46
CA PRO A 28 8.32 5.29 -13.76
C PRO A 28 8.39 5.66 -12.29
N VAL A 29 8.10 4.70 -11.42
CA VAL A 29 8.09 4.86 -9.97
C VAL A 29 8.74 3.66 -9.29
N ARG A 30 8.92 3.75 -7.97
CA ARG A 30 9.43 2.67 -7.13
C ARG A 30 8.35 2.17 -6.18
N ALA A 31 8.22 0.86 -6.05
CA ALA A 31 7.50 0.15 -5.01
C ALA A 31 8.49 -0.26 -3.91
N ASP A 32 8.91 0.71 -3.11
CA ASP A 32 9.92 0.48 -2.07
C ASP A 32 9.43 -0.52 -1.01
N ARG A 33 10.36 -1.35 -0.52
CA ARG A 33 10.07 -2.35 0.51
C ARG A 33 10.05 -1.68 1.88
N ARG A 34 9.15 -2.15 2.77
CA ARG A 34 9.02 -1.61 4.14
C ARG A 34 10.35 -1.62 4.90
N GLU A 35 11.13 -2.69 4.76
CA GLU A 35 12.44 -2.85 5.42
C GLU A 35 13.42 -1.76 4.98
N GLU A 36 13.60 -1.57 3.68
CA GLU A 36 14.46 -0.51 3.10
C GLU A 36 14.03 0.89 3.56
N LEU A 37 12.72 1.17 3.58
CA LEU A 37 12.19 2.45 4.06
C LEU A 37 12.42 2.62 5.57
N THR A 38 12.33 1.55 6.36
CA THR A 38 12.58 1.57 7.81
C THR A 38 14.06 1.84 8.11
N GLU A 39 14.96 1.22 7.34
CA GLU A 39 16.40 1.50 7.41
C GLU A 39 16.70 2.95 7.05
N THR A 40 16.10 3.46 5.98
CA THR A 40 16.23 4.85 5.55
C THR A 40 15.80 5.82 6.65
N LEU A 41 14.62 5.61 7.24
CA LEU A 41 14.11 6.40 8.36
C LEU A 41 15.07 6.40 9.55
N THR A 42 15.63 5.23 9.88
CA THR A 42 16.63 5.09 10.96
C THR A 42 17.92 5.84 10.64
N ALA A 43 18.43 5.74 9.41
CA ALA A 43 19.66 6.38 8.97
C ALA A 43 19.56 7.92 9.02
N ILE A 44 18.37 8.48 8.79
CA ILE A 44 18.11 9.92 8.96
C ILE A 44 17.73 10.28 10.40
N GLY A 45 17.92 9.39 11.38
CA GLY A 45 17.65 9.67 12.79
C GLY A 45 16.17 9.79 13.15
N ALA A 46 15.25 9.34 12.28
CA ALA A 46 13.81 9.34 12.52
C ALA A 46 13.26 7.89 12.58
N PRO A 47 13.71 7.05 13.53
CA PRO A 47 13.33 5.63 13.56
C PRO A 47 11.81 5.42 13.52
N LEU A 48 11.40 4.33 12.88
CA LEU A 48 9.99 3.99 12.67
C LEU A 48 9.28 3.75 14.00
N ARG A 49 8.22 4.51 14.26
CA ARG A 49 7.37 4.39 15.45
C ARG A 49 6.11 3.57 15.21
N ALA A 50 5.51 3.74 14.05
CA ALA A 50 4.29 3.06 13.64
C ALA A 50 4.19 3.03 12.10
N TRP A 51 3.44 2.06 11.57
CA TRP A 51 3.15 2.01 10.15
C TRP A 51 1.77 1.41 9.88
N TYR A 52 1.19 1.79 8.75
CA TYR A 52 -0.14 1.37 8.33
C TYR A 52 -0.14 0.98 6.85
N GLY A 53 -0.90 -0.06 6.52
CA GLY A 53 -1.26 -0.37 5.15
C GLY A 53 -2.39 0.54 4.68
N VAL A 54 -2.31 1.02 3.46
CA VAL A 54 -3.30 1.92 2.85
C VAL A 54 -3.83 1.29 1.57
N ARG A 55 -5.17 1.30 1.41
CA ARG A 55 -5.91 0.64 0.32
C ARG A 55 -5.70 -0.87 0.31
N VAL A 56 -6.16 -1.55 1.36
CA VAL A 56 -6.12 -3.02 1.42
C VAL A 56 -7.23 -3.61 0.53
N PHE A 57 -8.41 -3.02 0.52
CA PHE A 57 -9.58 -3.52 -0.22
C PHE A 57 -9.91 -2.67 -1.45
N THR A 58 -9.48 -1.41 -1.46
CA THR A 58 -9.82 -0.41 -2.49
C THR A 58 -8.73 -0.21 -3.54
N ASP A 59 -7.72 -1.08 -3.59
CA ASP A 59 -6.60 -0.90 -4.52
C ASP A 59 -7.01 -1.05 -6.00
N LEU A 60 -7.95 -1.94 -6.28
CA LEU A 60 -8.44 -2.23 -7.63
C LEU A 60 -9.65 -1.38 -8.03
N ALA A 61 -10.13 -0.50 -7.16
CA ALA A 61 -11.24 0.39 -7.51
C ALA A 61 -10.79 1.32 -8.67
N PRO A 62 -11.62 1.45 -9.73
CA PRO A 62 -11.39 2.43 -10.80
C PRO A 62 -11.29 3.86 -10.25
N ASP A 63 -10.54 4.72 -10.95
CA ASP A 63 -10.30 6.11 -10.55
C ASP A 63 -11.60 6.95 -10.54
N ASP A 64 -12.56 6.57 -11.38
CA ASP A 64 -13.88 7.18 -11.55
C ASP A 64 -15.00 6.43 -10.82
N ALA A 65 -14.67 5.43 -10.01
CA ALA A 65 -15.67 4.69 -9.26
C ALA A 65 -16.36 5.58 -8.21
N GLU A 66 -17.69 5.64 -8.27
CA GLU A 66 -18.48 6.29 -7.23
C GLU A 66 -18.34 5.51 -5.90
N PRO A 67 -18.11 6.21 -4.77
CA PRO A 67 -18.13 5.57 -3.47
C PRO A 67 -19.49 4.89 -3.22
N PRO A 68 -19.51 3.75 -2.50
CA PRO A 68 -20.78 3.14 -2.10
C PRO A 68 -21.59 4.11 -1.23
N GLY A 69 -22.92 3.97 -1.27
CA GLY A 69 -23.81 4.74 -0.41
C GLY A 69 -23.70 4.35 1.07
N SER A 70 -24.45 5.04 1.93
CA SER A 70 -24.66 4.62 3.32
C SER A 70 -25.66 3.46 3.39
N PRO A 71 -25.44 2.43 4.24
CA PRO A 71 -24.39 2.31 5.26
C PRO A 71 -23.10 1.61 4.80
N GLU A 72 -22.99 1.17 3.55
CA GLU A 72 -21.85 0.41 3.03
C GLU A 72 -20.55 1.20 3.09
N TRP A 73 -20.61 2.53 2.90
CA TRP A 73 -19.47 3.43 3.08
C TRP A 73 -18.81 3.30 4.47
N GLU A 74 -19.61 3.32 5.53
CA GLU A 74 -19.12 3.22 6.90
C GLU A 74 -18.50 1.84 7.18
N ARG A 75 -19.09 0.79 6.61
CA ARG A 75 -18.55 -0.57 6.70
C ARG A 75 -17.21 -0.69 5.98
N LEU A 76 -17.10 -0.12 4.78
CA LEU A 76 -15.86 -0.09 4.00
C LEU A 76 -14.75 0.64 4.76
N LEU A 77 -15.05 1.84 5.28
CA LEU A 77 -14.09 2.60 6.07
C LEU A 77 -13.63 1.83 7.31
N THR A 78 -14.55 1.22 8.05
CA THR A 78 -14.24 0.40 9.23
C THR A 78 -13.34 -0.79 8.85
N ALA A 79 -13.62 -1.45 7.73
CA ALA A 79 -12.84 -2.58 7.24
C ALA A 79 -11.42 -2.17 6.84
N GLU A 80 -11.28 -1.11 6.03
CA GLU A 80 -9.98 -0.55 5.61
C GLU A 80 -9.15 -0.11 6.82
N GLU A 81 -9.78 0.60 7.76
CA GLU A 81 -9.12 1.11 8.95
C GLU A 81 -8.57 -0.03 9.83
N ARG A 82 -9.35 -1.10 10.03
CA ARG A 82 -8.92 -2.30 10.77
C ARG A 82 -7.84 -3.07 10.02
N ALA A 83 -8.01 -3.30 8.72
CA ALA A 83 -7.03 -4.02 7.92
C ALA A 83 -5.69 -3.27 7.86
N GLY A 84 -5.73 -1.94 7.69
CA GLY A 84 -4.55 -1.08 7.58
C GLY A 84 -3.67 -1.03 8.83
N ARG A 85 -4.20 -1.37 10.01
CA ARG A 85 -3.42 -1.40 11.27
C ARG A 85 -3.06 -2.80 11.76
N THR A 86 -3.61 -3.85 11.16
CA THR A 86 -3.53 -5.22 11.71
C THR A 86 -2.78 -6.17 10.79
N ASP A 87 -1.81 -6.90 11.33
CA ASP A 87 -1.17 -8.01 10.62
C ASP A 87 -2.10 -9.23 10.57
N PRO A 88 -2.04 -10.05 9.51
CA PRO A 88 -1.15 -9.91 8.35
C PRO A 88 -1.68 -8.94 7.27
N TYR A 89 -2.90 -8.39 7.44
CA TYR A 89 -3.61 -7.66 6.39
C TYR A 89 -2.88 -6.42 5.88
N ARG A 90 -2.32 -5.60 6.77
CA ARG A 90 -1.63 -4.37 6.37
C ARG A 90 -0.37 -4.60 5.52
N ALA A 91 0.18 -5.82 5.54
CA ALA A 91 1.40 -6.16 4.79
C ALA A 91 1.15 -6.34 3.27
N VAL A 92 -0.09 -6.58 2.85
CA VAL A 92 -0.46 -6.72 1.43
C VAL A 92 -1.09 -5.47 0.82
N ALA A 93 -1.12 -4.37 1.59
CA ALA A 93 -1.68 -3.10 1.14
C ALA A 93 -0.92 -2.53 -0.06
N ALA A 94 -1.60 -1.73 -0.87
CA ALA A 94 -1.01 -1.15 -2.06
C ALA A 94 0.00 -0.02 -1.76
N LEU A 95 -0.18 0.65 -0.62
CA LEU A 95 0.62 1.76 -0.16
C LEU A 95 0.95 1.58 1.33
N LEU A 96 2.06 2.19 1.77
CA LEU A 96 2.48 2.23 3.16
C LEU A 96 2.44 3.66 3.68
N HIS A 97 1.88 3.86 4.86
CA HIS A 97 2.05 5.07 5.65
C HIS A 97 3.05 4.76 6.78
N LEU A 98 4.18 5.47 6.83
CA LEU A 98 5.23 5.28 7.82
C LEU A 98 5.33 6.52 8.72
N CYS A 99 5.31 6.32 10.03
CA CYS A 99 5.48 7.39 11.01
C CYS A 99 6.85 7.23 11.68
N GLY A 100 7.84 8.02 11.27
CA GLY A 100 9.13 8.15 11.96
C GLY A 100 9.07 9.22 13.05
N VAL A 101 9.84 9.07 14.13
CA VAL A 101 9.93 10.05 15.22
C VAL A 101 11.37 10.48 15.46
N ARG A 102 11.58 11.78 15.69
CA ARG A 102 12.83 12.35 16.21
C ARG A 102 12.54 12.88 17.61
N GLY A 103 13.43 12.56 18.56
CA GLY A 103 13.37 13.08 19.93
C GLY A 103 13.73 14.57 19.99
#